data_AF-A0A094ZFF1-F1
#
_entry.id   AF-A0A094ZFF1-F1
#
_cell.length_a   1.000
_cell.length_b   1.000
_cell.length_c   1.000
_cell.angle_alpha   90.00
_cell.angle_beta   90.00
_cell.angle_gamma   90.00
#
_symmetry.space_group_name_H-M   'P 1'
#
loop_
_entity.id
_entity.type
_entity.pdbx_description
1 polymer ?
#
loop_
_entity_poly.entity_id
_entity_poly.type
_entity_poly.pdbx_seq_one_letter_code
_entity_poly.pdbx_strand_id
1 'polypeptide(L)'
;QLIEARRSTPGDREFDHKRGLLRNEIGQSLSKDREAWWSERANELEAAGASGNYRNLFQLIRVTGSKKSGVSETICEDDGMPITNIHRCLGRWAEFFERQFN
;
A
#
# COMPACT_ATOMS: atom_id res chain seq x y z
N GLN A 1 -5.34 -20.28 16.50
CA GLN A 1 -6.17 -20.43 17.72
C GLN A 1 -7.47 -19.60 17.65
N LEU A 2 -7.46 -18.26 17.66
CA LEU A 2 -8.72 -17.46 17.65
C LEU A 2 -9.58 -17.60 16.38
N ILE A 3 -8.97 -17.58 15.19
CA ILE A 3 -9.70 -17.75 13.92
C ILE A 3 -10.33 -19.14 13.83
N GLU A 4 -9.60 -20.15 14.28
CA GLU A 4 -10.06 -21.54 14.32
C GLU A 4 -11.20 -21.72 15.33
N ALA A 5 -11.08 -21.13 16.53
CA ALA A 5 -12.15 -21.11 17.53
C ALA A 5 -13.44 -20.44 17.00
N ARG A 6 -13.31 -19.37 16.22
CA ARG A 6 -14.46 -18.72 15.57
C ARG A 6 -15.10 -19.60 14.49
N ARG A 7 -14.30 -20.32 13.70
CA ARG A 7 -14.79 -21.25 12.66
C ARG A 7 -15.49 -22.47 13.26
N SER A 8 -15.02 -22.94 14.41
CA SER A 8 -15.63 -24.08 15.12
C SER A 8 -16.86 -23.72 15.95
N THR A 9 -17.24 -22.44 16.04
CA THR A 9 -18.42 -22.01 16.80
C THR A 9 -19.68 -22.12 15.91
N PRO A 10 -20.74 -22.83 16.35
CA PRO A 10 -21.99 -22.96 15.59
C PRO A 10 -22.68 -21.62 15.30
N GLY A 11 -23.54 -21.61 14.29
CA GLY A 11 -24.28 -20.42 13.84
C GLY A 11 -25.56 -20.11 14.62
N ASP A 12 -25.90 -20.93 15.61
CA ASP A 12 -27.14 -20.78 16.38
C ASP A 12 -27.10 -19.54 17.28
N ARG A 13 -28.29 -18.96 17.56
CA ARG A 13 -28.45 -17.73 18.35
C ARG A 13 -27.80 -17.80 19.73
N GLU A 14 -27.72 -18.99 20.32
CA GLU A 14 -27.08 -19.22 21.62
C GLU A 14 -25.57 -18.89 21.60
N PHE A 15 -24.94 -18.96 20.43
CA PHE A 15 -23.49 -18.72 20.27
C PHE A 15 -23.17 -17.34 19.68
N ASP A 16 -24.17 -16.50 19.40
CA ASP A 16 -23.95 -15.18 18.79
C ASP A 16 -23.06 -14.28 19.66
N HIS A 17 -23.27 -14.31 20.98
CA HIS A 17 -22.43 -13.55 21.91
C HIS A 17 -20.96 -14.00 21.84
N LYS A 18 -20.73 -15.32 21.86
CA LYS A 18 -19.38 -15.91 21.75
C LYS A 18 -18.72 -15.58 20.41
N ARG A 19 -19.46 -15.65 19.30
CA ARG A 19 -18.98 -15.26 17.97
C ARG A 19 -18.62 -13.77 17.91
N GLY A 20 -19.40 -12.92 18.58
CA GLY A 20 -19.15 -11.49 18.70
C GLY A 20 -17.84 -11.20 19.44
N LEU A 21 -17.62 -11.83 20.59
CA LEU A 21 -16.38 -11.68 21.36
C LEU A 21 -15.15 -12.10 20.55
N LEU A 22 -15.20 -13.29 19.94
CA LEU A 22 -14.10 -13.79 19.09
C LEU A 22 -13.83 -12.87 17.89
N ARG A 23 -14.87 -12.30 17.26
CA ARG A 23 -14.70 -11.32 16.18
C ARG A 23 -13.98 -10.07 16.67
N ASN A 24 -14.35 -9.55 17.83
CA ASN A 24 -13.73 -8.36 18.42
C ASN A 24 -12.27 -8.62 18.78
N GLU A 25 -11.98 -9.77 19.38
CA GLU A 25 -10.63 -10.16 19.78
C GLU A 25 -9.71 -10.37 18.56
N ILE A 26 -10.21 -11.03 17.50
CA ILE A 26 -9.49 -11.13 16.22
C ILE A 26 -9.22 -9.74 15.65
N GLY A 27 -10.22 -8.85 15.68
CA GLY A 27 -10.07 -7.48 15.21
C GLY A 27 -8.99 -6.70 15.97
N GLN A 28 -8.95 -6.85 17.29
CA GLN A 28 -7.94 -6.22 18.15
C GLN A 28 -6.54 -6.78 17.87
N SER A 29 -6.39 -8.10 17.77
CA SER A 29 -5.11 -8.74 17.44
C SER A 29 -4.57 -8.23 16.09
N LEU A 30 -5.41 -8.26 15.05
CA LEU A 30 -5.03 -7.78 13.72
C LEU A 30 -4.69 -6.29 13.73
N SER A 31 -5.38 -5.48 14.54
CA SER A 31 -5.05 -4.06 14.67
C SER A 31 -3.67 -3.85 15.29
N LYS A 32 -3.33 -4.62 16.34
CA LYS A 32 -2.01 -4.59 16.97
C LYS A 32 -0.91 -5.04 16.01
N ASP A 33 -1.14 -6.14 15.29
CA ASP A 33 -0.18 -6.64 14.30
C ASP A 33 0.06 -5.60 13.19
N ARG A 34 -1.01 -4.96 12.72
CA ARG A 34 -0.93 -3.88 11.72
C ARG A 34 -0.19 -2.66 12.24
N GLU A 35 -0.43 -2.26 13.49
CA GLU A 35 0.24 -1.12 14.12
C GLU A 35 1.74 -1.40 14.31
N ALA A 36 2.10 -2.59 14.76
CA ALA A 36 3.49 -3.04 14.86
C ALA A 36 4.18 -3.01 13.49
N TRP A 37 3.53 -3.56 12.46
CA TRP A 37 4.06 -3.55 11.10
C TRP A 37 4.27 -2.12 10.56
N TRP A 38 3.31 -1.21 10.74
CA TRP A 38 3.46 0.19 10.30
C TRP A 38 4.55 0.93 11.06
N SER A 39 4.70 0.66 12.36
CA SER A 39 5.74 1.26 13.19
C SER A 39 7.13 0.83 12.71
N GLU A 40 7.31 -0.45 12.41
CA GLU A 40 8.56 -0.97 11.84
C GLU A 40 8.87 -0.31 10.48
N ARG A 41 7.88 -0.21 9.59
CA ARG A 41 8.08 0.42 8.27
C ARG A 41 8.40 1.91 8.37
N ALA A 42 7.80 2.64 9.31
CA ALA A 42 8.12 4.04 9.55
C ALA A 42 9.59 4.21 9.98
N ASN A 43 10.04 3.38 10.92
CA ASN A 43 11.44 3.40 11.39
C ASN A 43 12.43 3.12 10.24
N GLU A 44 12.13 2.15 9.37
CA GLU A 44 12.97 1.84 8.20
C GLU A 44 13.03 3.01 7.21
N LEU A 45 11.91 3.68 6.94
CA LEU A 45 11.83 4.85 6.07
C LEU A 45 12.64 6.01 6.63
N GLU A 46 12.50 6.30 7.93
CA GLU A 46 13.26 7.36 8.61
C GLU A 46 14.76 7.08 8.56
N ALA A 47 15.20 5.84 8.83
CA ALA A 47 16.60 5.45 8.77
C ALA A 47 17.17 5.56 7.35
N ALA A 48 16.40 5.16 6.32
CA ALA A 48 16.81 5.30 4.92
C ALA A 48 16.96 6.79 4.51
N GLY A 49 16.04 7.64 4.96
CA GLY A 49 16.12 9.09 4.74
C GLY A 49 17.33 9.72 5.45
N ALA A 50 17.53 9.40 6.73
CA ALA A 50 18.64 9.94 7.53
C ALA A 50 20.02 9.51 7.01
N SER A 51 20.13 8.30 6.45
CA SER A 51 21.37 7.80 5.83
C SER A 51 21.59 8.27 4.40
N GLY A 52 20.65 9.02 3.81
CA GLY A 52 20.70 9.43 2.40
C GLY A 52 20.55 8.27 1.41
N ASN A 53 20.10 7.10 1.85
CA ASN A 53 19.89 5.93 1.00
C ASN A 53 18.53 6.02 0.29
N TYR A 54 18.42 6.95 -0.66
CA TYR A 54 17.20 7.21 -1.41
C TYR A 54 16.73 6.02 -2.26
N ARG A 55 17.64 5.15 -2.69
CA ARG A 55 17.27 3.91 -3.40
C ARG A 55 16.45 2.99 -2.52
N ASN A 56 16.90 2.75 -1.28
CA ASN A 56 16.17 1.95 -0.31
C ASN A 56 14.85 2.63 0.10
N LEU A 57 14.89 3.95 0.32
CA LEU A 57 13.70 4.75 0.63
C LEU A 57 12.61 4.59 -0.44
N PHE A 58 12.98 4.70 -1.72
CA PHE A 58 12.04 4.54 -2.83
C PHE A 58 11.46 3.12 -2.92
N GLN A 59 12.28 2.10 -2.67
CA GLN A 59 11.82 0.71 -2.60
C GLN A 59 10.81 0.51 -1.47
N LEU A 60 11.10 1.05 -0.28
CA LEU A 60 10.19 1.00 0.87
C LEU A 60 8.86 1.71 0.59
N ILE A 61 8.88 2.90 -0.01
CA ILE A 61 7.68 3.63 -0.45
C ILE A 61 6.87 2.80 -1.45
N ARG A 62 7.52 2.08 -2.37
CA ARG A 62 6.83 1.24 -3.36
C ARG A 62 6.15 0.03 -2.70
N VAL A 63 6.79 -0.58 -1.71
CA VAL A 63 6.27 -1.76 -1.00
C VAL A 63 5.16 -1.40 -0.01
N THR A 64 5.30 -0.27 0.69
CA THR A 64 4.31 0.23 1.66
C THR A 64 3.18 1.02 1.02
N GLY A 65 3.43 1.60 -0.15
CA GLY A 65 2.41 2.28 -0.94
C GLY A 65 1.30 1.31 -1.33
N SER A 66 0.06 1.82 -1.32
CA SER A 66 -1.04 1.09 -1.96
C SER A 66 -0.62 0.73 -3.38
N LYS A 67 -0.85 -0.53 -3.77
CA LYS A 67 -0.72 -0.99 -5.16
C LYS A 67 -1.79 -0.25 -5.97
N LYS A 68 -1.59 1.05 -6.23
CA LYS A 68 -2.42 1.80 -7.17
C LYS A 68 -2.36 0.99 -8.45
N SER A 69 -3.55 0.63 -8.99
CA SER A 69 -3.67 0.14 -10.36
C SER A 69 -2.71 0.96 -11.18
N GLY A 70 -1.74 0.30 -11.81
CA GLY A 70 -0.55 0.96 -12.34
C GLY A 70 -0.95 2.29 -12.95
N VAL A 71 -0.34 3.39 -12.46
CA VAL A 71 -0.10 4.49 -13.39
C VAL A 71 0.48 3.79 -14.60
N SER A 72 -0.27 3.82 -15.70
CA SER A 72 0.19 3.29 -16.97
C SER A 72 1.59 3.86 -17.16
N GLU A 73 2.62 3.03 -16.93
CA GLU A 73 4.01 3.43 -17.15
C GLU A 73 4.22 3.74 -18.64
N THR A 74 3.27 3.28 -19.47
CA THR A 74 3.06 3.70 -20.84
C THR A 74 2.60 5.14 -20.87
N ILE A 75 3.56 6.03 -21.13
CA ILE A 75 3.34 7.42 -21.48
C ILE A 75 2.73 7.43 -22.89
N CYS A 76 1.60 8.11 -23.04
CA CYS A 76 0.92 8.23 -24.32
C CYS A 76 0.97 9.67 -24.84
N GLU A 77 0.81 9.80 -26.15
CA GLU A 77 0.48 11.08 -26.78
C GLU A 77 -0.97 11.50 -26.47
N ASP A 78 -1.36 12.71 -26.90
CA ASP A 78 -2.69 13.28 -26.65
C ASP A 78 -3.78 12.47 -27.39
N ASP A 79 -3.39 11.74 -28.44
CA ASP A 79 -4.23 10.80 -29.20
C ASP A 79 -4.34 9.41 -28.53
N GLY A 80 -3.66 9.20 -27.38
CA GLY A 80 -3.65 7.95 -26.63
C GLY A 80 -2.62 6.93 -27.10
N MET A 81 -1.82 7.22 -28.13
CA MET A 81 -0.83 6.27 -28.65
C MET A 81 0.39 6.15 -27.74
N PRO A 82 0.88 4.93 -27.46
CA PRO A 82 2.01 4.72 -26.56
C PRO A 82 3.33 5.22 -27.16
N ILE A 83 4.11 5.93 -26.35
CA ILE A 83 5.41 6.47 -26.75
C ILE A 83 6.49 5.42 -26.51
N THR A 84 7.15 4.98 -27.58
CA THR A 84 8.24 3.98 -27.52
C THR A 84 9.63 4.62 -27.48
N ASN A 85 9.75 5.90 -27.84
CA ASN A 85 11.01 6.63 -27.88
C ASN A 85 11.30 7.36 -26.56
N ILE A 86 12.46 7.09 -25.95
CA ILE A 86 12.82 7.64 -24.64
C ILE A 86 12.97 9.17 -24.62
N HIS A 87 13.49 9.79 -25.67
CA HIS A 87 13.61 11.25 -25.74
C HIS A 87 12.24 11.91 -25.78
N ARG A 88 11.30 11.30 -26.51
CA ARG A 88 9.91 11.78 -26.57
C ARG A 88 9.18 11.61 -25.23
N CYS A 89 9.41 10.49 -24.53
CA CYS A 89 8.91 10.27 -23.18
C CYS A 89 9.37 11.37 -22.21
N LEU A 90 10.65 11.74 -22.24
CA LEU A 90 11.19 12.82 -21.40
C LEU A 90 10.57 14.17 -21.73
N GLY A 91 10.36 14.47 -23.02
CA GLY A 91 9.64 15.66 -23.46
C GLY A 91 8.22 15.72 -22.90
N ARG A 92 7.48 14.61 -22.94
CA ARG A 92 6.13 14.55 -22.36
C ARG A 92 6.09 14.72 -20.86
N TRP A 93 7.07 14.20 -20.13
CA TRP A 93 7.20 14.48 -18.71
C TRP A 93 7.42 15.96 -18.44
N ALA A 94 8.29 16.62 -19.21
CA ALA A 94 8.53 18.06 -19.07
C ALA A 94 7.25 18.87 -19.32
N GLU A 95 6.52 18.60 -20.41
CA GLU A 95 5.23 19.24 -20.71
C GLU A 95 4.20 19.04 -19.58
N PHE A 96 4.12 17.82 -19.03
CA PHE A 96 3.22 17.51 -17.92
C PHE A 96 3.56 18.35 -16.68
N PHE A 97 4.83 18.39 -16.30
CA PHE A 97 5.27 19.16 -15.13
C PHE A 97 5.12 20.67 -15.33
N GLU A 98 5.42 21.19 -16.52
CA GLU A 98 5.20 22.60 -16.84
C GLU A 98 3.73 23.00 -16.70
N ARG A 99 2.78 22.15 -17.11
CA ARG A 99 1.34 22.41 -16.95
C ARG A 99 0.83 22.28 -15.51
N GLN A 100 1.49 21.49 -14.67
CA GLN A 100 1.06 21.25 -13.29
C GLN A 100 1.58 22.31 -12.32
N PHE A 101 2.75 22.89 -12.62
CA PHE A 101 3.49 23.75 -11.69
C PHE A 101 3.69 25.19 -12.18
N ASN A 102 3.20 25.53 -13.38
CA ASN A 102 3.00 26.92 -13.82
C ASN A 102 1.50 27.23 -13.91
#